data_AF-A0ABD5SDW5-F1
#
_entry.id   AF-A0ABD5SDW5-F1
#
_cell.length_a   1.000
_cell.length_b   1.000
_cell.length_c   1.000
_cell.angle_alpha   90.00
_cell.angle_beta   90.00
_cell.angle_gamma   90.00
#
_symmetry.space_group_name_H-M   'P 1'
#
loop_
_entity.id
_entity.type
_entity.pdbx_description
1 polymer ?
#
loop_
_entity_poly.entity_id
_entity_poly.type
_entity_poly.pdbx_seq_one_letter_code
_entity_poly.pdbx_strand_id
1 'polypeptide(L)'
;REAFDRNAADPVVIANPDDRGGIAVDAVAPDATVETTVIVVQLRDLLRTYERAERESRAEALSETPLALPEGGGTSPYLTFTYTVLIPVLVFLPVFISGSLVVDSITEEIDEGTMELLRVAPVTVGEILDGKALAAVAIAPGQALLWLLLLEANGTPVANVGTILALMTALTTLVVAVAVGLAALAPD
;
A
#
# COMPACT_ATOMS: atom_id res chain seq x y z
N ARG A 1 -25.66 -13.56 -30.90
CA ARG A 1 -25.80 -12.09 -30.84
C ARG A 1 -27.27 -11.68 -30.89
N GLU A 2 -28.02 -11.96 -31.95
CA GLU A 2 -29.45 -11.60 -32.02
C GLU A 2 -30.35 -12.03 -30.84
N ALA A 3 -30.07 -13.17 -30.20
CA ALA A 3 -30.84 -13.62 -29.02
C ALA A 3 -30.57 -12.77 -27.76
N PHE A 4 -29.34 -12.28 -27.59
CA PHE A 4 -28.96 -11.33 -26.54
C PHE A 4 -29.57 -9.96 -26.82
N ASP A 5 -29.49 -9.51 -28.07
CA ASP A 5 -30.05 -8.21 -28.51
C ASP A 5 -31.58 -8.14 -28.33
N ARG A 6 -32.27 -9.30 -28.29
CA ARG A 6 -33.71 -9.43 -28.02
C ARG A 6 -34.05 -9.73 -26.56
N ASN A 7 -33.10 -9.66 -25.62
CA ASN A 7 -33.30 -10.00 -24.21
C ASN A 7 -33.80 -11.45 -23.98
N ALA A 8 -33.49 -12.36 -24.90
CA ALA A 8 -33.91 -13.76 -24.84
C ALA A 8 -32.81 -14.69 -24.30
N ALA A 9 -31.63 -14.16 -23.98
CA ALA A 9 -30.51 -14.87 -23.37
C ALA A 9 -29.68 -13.90 -22.50
N ASP A 10 -29.29 -14.34 -21.30
CA ASP A 10 -28.57 -13.52 -20.33
C ASP A 10 -27.09 -13.32 -20.76
N PRO A 11 -26.23 -14.35 -20.85
CA PRO A 11 -24.95 -14.25 -21.57
C PRO A 11 -24.94 -15.00 -22.91
N VAL A 12 -24.13 -14.53 -23.87
CA VAL A 12 -23.78 -15.26 -25.09
C VAL A 12 -22.28 -15.52 -25.14
N VAL A 13 -21.91 -16.79 -25.31
CA VAL A 13 -20.52 -17.24 -25.41
C VAL A 13 -20.32 -17.86 -26.79
N ILE A 14 -19.30 -17.40 -27.51
CA ILE A 14 -18.92 -17.91 -28.83
C ILE A 14 -17.50 -18.46 -28.70
N ALA A 15 -17.36 -19.77 -28.86
CA ALA A 15 -16.06 -20.43 -28.88
C ALA A 15 -15.69 -20.79 -30.33
N ASN A 16 -14.53 -20.31 -30.78
CA ASN A 16 -13.98 -20.60 -32.09
C ASN A 16 -12.59 -21.25 -31.93
N PRO A 17 -12.24 -22.24 -32.76
CA PRO A 17 -10.86 -22.72 -32.82
C PRO A 17 -9.95 -21.58 -33.31
N ASP A 18 -8.79 -21.45 -32.65
CA ASP A 18 -7.70 -20.57 -33.07
C ASP A 18 -6.84 -21.28 -34.12
N ASP A 19 -6.21 -20.52 -35.02
CA ASP A 19 -5.31 -20.99 -36.07
C ASP A 19 -4.09 -21.76 -35.49
N ARG A 20 -3.79 -21.54 -34.20
CA ARG A 20 -2.72 -22.22 -33.46
C ARG A 20 -3.20 -23.48 -32.72
N GLY A 21 -4.43 -23.94 -32.96
CA GLY A 21 -5.03 -25.09 -32.29
C GLY A 21 -5.59 -24.79 -30.89
N GLY A 22 -5.60 -23.53 -30.47
CA GLY A 22 -6.29 -23.08 -29.25
C GLY A 22 -7.79 -22.93 -29.44
N ILE A 23 -8.48 -22.44 -28.41
CA ILE A 23 -9.90 -22.08 -28.47
C ILE A 23 -10.03 -20.63 -28.01
N ALA A 24 -10.43 -19.74 -28.92
CA ALA A 24 -10.74 -18.36 -28.63
C ALA A 24 -12.22 -18.26 -28.20
N VAL A 25 -12.48 -17.59 -27.08
CA VAL A 25 -13.83 -17.43 -26.55
C VAL A 25 -14.18 -15.95 -26.45
N ASP A 26 -15.19 -15.54 -27.20
CA ASP A 26 -15.83 -14.23 -27.09
C ASP A 26 -17.09 -14.35 -26.24
N ALA A 27 -17.16 -13.61 -25.14
CA ALA A 27 -18.33 -13.58 -24.28
C ALA A 27 -18.94 -12.18 -24.19
N VAL A 28 -20.26 -12.12 -24.33
CA VAL A 28 -21.07 -10.92 -24.19
C VAL A 28 -21.94 -11.11 -22.96
N ALA A 29 -21.83 -10.20 -21.99
CA ALA A 29 -22.60 -10.18 -20.76
C ALA A 29 -23.51 -8.93 -20.70
N PRO A 30 -24.63 -8.97 -19.93
CA PRO A 30 -25.52 -7.82 -19.74
C PRO A 30 -24.80 -6.63 -19.11
N ASP A 31 -25.35 -5.42 -19.29
CA ASP A 31 -24.80 -4.16 -18.78
C ASP A 31 -25.49 -3.72 -17.46
N ALA A 32 -25.67 -4.66 -16.52
CA ALA A 32 -26.38 -4.47 -15.26
C ALA A 32 -25.48 -4.79 -14.04
N THR A 33 -25.09 -3.78 -13.26
CA THR A 33 -23.95 -3.80 -12.32
C THR A 33 -23.80 -5.03 -11.42
N VAL A 34 -24.88 -5.53 -10.81
CA VAL A 34 -24.81 -6.69 -9.89
C VAL A 34 -24.86 -8.02 -10.65
N GLU A 35 -25.75 -8.12 -11.63
CA GLU A 35 -25.96 -9.33 -12.43
C GLU A 35 -24.75 -9.63 -13.32
N THR A 36 -24.17 -8.60 -13.95
CA THR A 36 -22.94 -8.71 -14.73
C THR A 36 -21.80 -9.28 -13.90
N THR A 37 -21.66 -8.85 -12.64
CA THR A 37 -20.60 -9.35 -11.76
C THR A 37 -20.77 -10.84 -11.50
N VAL A 38 -21.99 -11.30 -11.19
CA VAL A 38 -22.28 -12.71 -10.95
C VAL A 38 -22.05 -13.54 -12.23
N ILE A 39 -22.56 -13.07 -13.37
CA ILE A 39 -22.40 -13.74 -14.66
C ILE A 39 -20.92 -13.85 -15.04
N VAL A 40 -20.14 -12.79 -14.90
CA VAL A 40 -18.70 -12.78 -15.23
C VAL A 40 -17.91 -13.73 -14.32
N VAL A 41 -18.23 -13.78 -13.02
CA VAL A 41 -17.58 -14.73 -12.09
C VAL A 41 -17.91 -16.16 -12.47
N GLN A 42 -19.17 -16.49 -12.69
CA GLN A 42 -19.60 -17.83 -13.10
C GLN A 42 -18.96 -18.24 -14.43
N LEU A 43 -18.97 -17.34 -15.41
CA LEU A 43 -18.37 -17.57 -16.71
C LEU A 43 -16.85 -17.81 -16.59
N ARG A 44 -16.16 -17.03 -15.77
CA ARG A 44 -14.72 -17.20 -15.52
C ARG A 44 -14.42 -18.57 -14.92
N ASP A 45 -15.23 -19.04 -13.98
CA ASP A 45 -15.05 -20.35 -13.36
C ASP A 45 -15.36 -21.50 -14.33
N LEU A 46 -16.39 -21.33 -15.18
CA LEU A 46 -16.69 -22.26 -16.26
C LEU A 46 -15.53 -22.34 -17.27
N LEU A 47 -15.02 -21.19 -17.74
CA LEU A 47 -13.93 -21.14 -18.70
C LEU A 47 -12.62 -21.70 -18.13
N ARG A 48 -12.32 -21.44 -16.85
CA ARG A 48 -11.17 -22.06 -16.17
C ARG A 48 -11.29 -23.57 -16.04
N THR A 49 -12.49 -24.06 -15.76
CA THR A 49 -12.76 -25.50 -15.67
C THR A 49 -12.62 -26.15 -17.04
N TYR A 50 -13.19 -25.51 -18.07
CA TYR A 50 -13.06 -25.94 -19.46
C TYR A 50 -11.61 -25.96 -19.94
N GLU A 51 -10.84 -24.90 -19.66
CA GLU A 51 -9.42 -24.81 -19.98
C GLU A 51 -8.62 -25.95 -19.32
N ARG A 52 -8.88 -26.23 -18.03
CA ARG A 52 -8.21 -27.32 -17.32
C ARG A 52 -8.54 -28.68 -17.93
N ALA A 53 -9.79 -28.93 -18.28
CA ALA A 53 -10.22 -30.17 -18.92
C ALA A 53 -9.56 -30.34 -20.30
N GLU A 54 -9.50 -29.28 -21.12
CA GLU A 54 -8.80 -29.32 -22.41
C GLU A 54 -7.29 -29.55 -22.23
N ARG A 55 -6.66 -28.93 -21.24
CA ARG A 55 -5.24 -29.16 -20.94
C ARG A 55 -4.95 -30.59 -20.51
N GLU A 56 -5.83 -31.18 -19.69
CA GLU A 56 -5.71 -32.58 -19.28
C GLU A 56 -5.92 -33.54 -20.47
N SER A 57 -6.97 -33.32 -21.27
CA SER A 57 -7.25 -34.12 -22.46
C SER A 57 -6.14 -34.06 -23.50
N ARG A 58 -5.42 -32.94 -23.59
CA ARG A 58 -4.34 -32.73 -24.58
C ARG A 58 -2.95 -32.97 -24.00
N ALA A 59 -2.85 -33.32 -22.72
CA ALA A 59 -1.57 -33.52 -22.05
C ALA A 59 -0.74 -34.62 -22.74
N GLU A 60 -1.40 -35.67 -23.23
CA GLU A 60 -0.76 -36.79 -23.94
C GLU A 60 -0.20 -36.41 -25.32
N ALA A 61 -0.67 -35.32 -25.91
CA ALA A 61 -0.17 -34.82 -27.19
C ALA A 61 1.09 -33.98 -27.05
N LEU A 62 1.52 -33.67 -25.82
CA LEU A 62 2.72 -32.88 -25.56
C LEU A 62 3.96 -33.78 -25.54
N SER A 63 4.95 -33.45 -26.36
CA SER A 63 6.26 -34.12 -26.35
C SER A 63 7.16 -33.69 -25.19
N GLU A 64 6.81 -32.60 -24.50
CA GLU A 64 7.57 -32.00 -23.40
C GLU A 64 6.65 -31.59 -22.25
N THR A 65 7.15 -31.70 -21.02
CA THR A 65 6.41 -31.29 -19.81
C THR A 65 6.39 -29.76 -19.68
N PRO A 66 5.21 -29.11 -19.66
CA PRO A 66 5.13 -27.67 -19.43
C PRO A 66 5.65 -27.27 -18.05
N LEU A 67 6.21 -26.07 -17.96
CA LEU A 67 6.56 -25.47 -16.68
C LEU A 67 5.33 -25.40 -15.76
N ALA A 68 5.53 -25.70 -14.48
CA ALA A 68 4.49 -25.55 -13.48
C ALA A 68 3.98 -24.11 -13.47
N LEU A 69 2.66 -23.95 -13.53
CA LEU A 69 2.06 -22.64 -13.30
C LEU A 69 2.45 -22.20 -11.88
N PRO A 70 3.01 -20.98 -11.70
CA PRO A 70 3.18 -20.45 -10.36
C PRO A 70 1.82 -20.46 -9.65
N GLU A 71 1.82 -20.76 -8.35
CA GLU A 71 0.60 -20.65 -7.54
C GLU A 71 -0.03 -19.30 -7.83
N GLY A 72 -1.31 -19.29 -8.23
CA GLY A 72 -1.95 -18.18 -8.93
C GLY A 72 -1.97 -16.87 -8.14
N GLY A 73 -0.84 -16.18 -8.12
CA GLY A 73 -0.67 -14.83 -7.61
C GLY A 73 -1.11 -13.86 -8.68
N GLY A 74 -2.40 -13.85 -9.02
CA GLY A 74 -2.98 -12.63 -9.53
C GLY A 74 -2.74 -11.58 -8.44
N THR A 75 -1.95 -10.56 -8.71
CA THR A 75 -1.74 -9.44 -7.78
C THR A 75 -3.12 -8.90 -7.42
N SER A 76 -3.66 -9.38 -6.30
CA SER A 76 -4.95 -8.95 -5.83
C SER A 76 -4.85 -7.45 -5.60
N PRO A 77 -5.81 -6.64 -6.06
CA PRO A 77 -5.80 -5.19 -5.81
C PRO A 77 -5.58 -4.86 -4.33
N TYR A 78 -6.05 -5.73 -3.43
CA TYR A 78 -5.80 -5.68 -2.00
C TYR A 78 -4.31 -5.75 -1.63
N LEU A 79 -3.53 -6.60 -2.29
CA LEU A 79 -2.09 -6.71 -2.06
C LEU A 79 -1.38 -5.42 -2.51
N THR A 80 -1.68 -4.94 -3.72
CA THR A 80 -1.11 -3.68 -4.22
C THR A 80 -1.43 -2.53 -3.27
N PHE A 81 -2.70 -2.35 -2.91
CA PHE A 81 -3.11 -1.27 -2.02
C PHE A 81 -2.38 -1.32 -0.67
N THR A 82 -2.32 -2.49 -0.02
CA THR A 82 -1.66 -2.64 1.28
C THR A 82 -0.19 -2.24 1.22
N TYR A 83 0.56 -2.76 0.24
CA TYR A 83 2.00 -2.55 0.19
C TYR A 83 2.42 -1.21 -0.44
N THR A 84 1.61 -0.64 -1.35
CA THR A 84 1.96 0.64 -2.02
C THR A 84 1.30 1.87 -1.41
N VAL A 85 0.20 1.71 -0.68
CA VAL A 85 -0.55 2.83 -0.09
C VAL A 85 -0.61 2.73 1.42
N LEU A 86 -1.12 1.63 1.97
CA LEU A 86 -1.39 1.51 3.41
C LEU A 86 -0.09 1.59 4.22
N ILE A 87 0.92 0.79 3.90
CA ILE A 87 2.19 0.77 4.65
C ILE A 87 2.89 2.13 4.61
N PRO A 88 3.09 2.78 3.43
CA PRO A 88 3.68 4.12 3.40
C PRO A 88 2.92 5.13 4.25
N VAL A 89 1.59 5.20 4.12
CA VAL A 89 0.76 6.15 4.88
C VAL A 89 0.88 5.89 6.39
N LEU A 90 0.85 4.62 6.81
CA LEU A 90 0.96 4.25 8.22
C LEU A 90 2.33 4.63 8.82
N VAL A 91 3.41 4.40 8.08
CA VAL A 91 4.78 4.69 8.54
C VAL A 91 5.10 6.19 8.50
N PHE A 92 4.45 6.97 7.63
CA PHE A 92 4.60 8.42 7.60
C PHE A 92 3.85 9.14 8.72
N LEU A 93 2.81 8.53 9.31
CA LEU A 93 2.03 9.19 10.35
C LEU A 93 2.89 9.65 11.54
N PRO A 94 3.78 8.83 12.14
CA PRO A 94 4.68 9.29 13.21
C PRO A 94 5.66 10.38 12.78
N VAL A 95 6.08 10.40 11.51
CA VAL A 95 6.96 11.44 10.94
C VAL A 95 6.29 12.80 11.04
N PHE A 96 5.04 12.90 10.59
CA PHE A 96 4.27 14.15 10.63
C PHE A 96 3.97 14.60 12.05
N ILE A 97 3.56 13.68 12.94
CA ILE A 97 3.29 13.98 14.34
C ILE A 97 4.55 14.52 15.04
N SER A 98 5.72 13.92 14.77
CA SER A 98 6.98 14.37 15.36
C SER A 98 7.36 15.77 14.87
N GLY A 99 7.14 16.06 13.58
CA GLY A 99 7.35 17.39 13.01
C GLY A 99 6.45 18.45 13.65
N SER A 100 5.15 18.20 13.75
CA SER A 100 4.21 19.16 14.36
C SER A 100 4.51 19.38 15.84
N LEU A 101 4.83 18.32 16.59
CA LEU A 101 5.18 18.42 18.00
C LEU A 101 6.38 19.34 18.24
N VAL A 102 7.39 19.30 17.36
CA VAL A 102 8.56 20.18 17.46
C VAL A 102 8.18 21.63 17.16
N VAL A 103 7.39 21.88 16.11
CA VAL A 103 6.90 23.24 15.80
C VAL A 103 6.09 23.81 16.96
N ASP A 104 5.12 23.02 17.46
CA ASP A 104 4.23 23.42 18.54
C ASP A 104 5.04 23.71 19.82
N SER A 105 5.97 22.82 20.19
CA SER A 105 6.78 23.02 21.39
C SER A 105 7.73 24.23 21.29
N ILE A 106 8.23 24.58 20.11
CA ILE A 106 9.06 25.78 19.94
C ILE A 106 8.19 27.03 19.99
N THR A 107 7.04 26.99 19.32
CA THR A 107 6.11 28.14 19.28
C THR A 107 5.56 28.44 20.68
N GLU A 108 5.19 27.42 21.45
CA GLU A 108 4.76 27.55 22.84
C GLU A 108 5.82 28.21 23.74
N GLU A 109 7.10 27.87 23.57
CA GLU A 109 8.20 28.50 24.32
C GLU A 109 8.42 29.97 23.95
N ILE A 110 8.15 30.34 22.70
CA ILE A 110 8.19 31.73 22.24
C ILE A 110 7.01 32.51 22.83
N ASP A 111 5.80 31.96 22.71
CA ASP A 111 4.56 32.61 23.15
C ASP A 111 4.50 32.82 24.67
N GLU A 112 5.00 31.86 25.46
CA GLU A 112 5.02 31.96 26.93
C GLU A 112 6.20 32.78 27.50
N GLY A 113 7.16 33.21 26.66
CA GLY A 113 8.35 33.95 27.11
C GLY A 113 9.30 33.13 28.02
N THR A 114 9.08 31.81 28.13
CA THR A 114 9.92 30.90 28.94
C THR A 114 11.32 30.76 28.38
N MET A 115 11.51 31.07 27.10
CA MET A 115 12.83 31.15 26.47
C MET A 115 13.74 32.22 27.09
N GLU A 116 13.17 33.29 27.65
CA GLU A 116 13.94 34.32 28.36
C GLU A 116 14.37 33.88 29.75
N LEU A 117 13.56 33.05 30.44
CA LEU A 117 13.90 32.44 31.72
C LEU A 117 14.98 31.35 31.58
N LEU A 118 14.98 30.61 30.47
CA LEU A 118 16.00 29.60 30.17
C LEU A 118 17.35 30.19 29.72
N ARG A 119 17.39 31.44 29.23
CA ARG A 119 18.67 32.16 28.96
C ARG A 119 19.49 32.43 30.23
N VAL A 120 18.91 32.28 31.42
CA VAL A 120 19.59 32.48 32.71
C VAL A 120 20.18 31.17 33.25
N ALA A 121 19.77 30.02 32.70
CA ALA A 121 20.40 28.73 32.95
C ALA A 121 21.68 28.60 32.08
N PRO A 122 22.71 27.86 32.51
CA PRO A 122 23.95 27.66 31.75
C PRO A 122 23.73 26.63 30.63
N VAL A 123 22.67 26.79 29.86
CA VAL A 123 22.32 25.96 28.69
C VAL A 123 21.93 26.88 27.54
N THR A 124 22.48 26.60 26.37
CA THR A 124 22.21 27.40 25.17
C THR A 124 20.83 27.06 24.60
N VAL A 125 20.19 28.03 23.93
CA VAL A 125 18.92 27.82 23.20
C VAL A 125 19.02 26.64 22.23
N GLY A 126 20.19 26.43 21.61
CA GLY A 126 20.46 25.28 20.73
C GLY A 126 20.43 23.93 21.45
N GLU A 127 20.94 23.82 22.68
CA GLU A 127 20.93 22.56 23.44
C GLU A 127 19.52 22.15 23.88
N ILE A 128 18.65 23.13 24.14
CA ILE A 128 17.25 22.90 24.52
C ILE A 128 16.45 22.44 23.30
N LEU A 129 16.61 23.13 22.17
CA LEU A 129 16.01 22.71 20.89
C LEU A 129 16.50 21.33 20.45
N ASP A 130 17.80 21.07 20.52
CA ASP A 130 18.39 19.77 20.14
C ASP A 130 17.85 18.65 21.02
N GLY A 131 17.74 18.86 22.34
CA GLY A 131 17.19 17.86 23.25
C GLY A 131 15.74 17.47 22.93
N LYS A 132 14.89 18.46 22.61
CA LYS A 132 13.49 18.24 22.24
C LYS A 132 13.33 17.62 20.85
N ALA A 133 14.10 18.11 19.89
CA ALA A 133 14.17 17.54 18.55
C ALA A 133 14.62 16.08 18.57
N LEU A 134 15.65 15.75 19.38
CA LEU A 134 16.17 14.39 19.52
C LEU A 134 15.13 13.46 20.16
N ALA A 135 14.39 13.92 21.16
CA ALA A 135 13.30 13.16 21.76
C ALA A 135 12.18 12.85 20.73
N ALA A 136 11.79 13.84 19.92
CA ALA A 136 10.79 13.66 18.86
C ALA A 136 11.28 12.65 17.79
N VAL A 137 12.53 12.76 17.35
CA VAL A 137 13.14 11.84 16.38
C VAL A 137 13.28 10.42 16.93
N ALA A 138 13.58 10.27 18.22
CA ALA A 138 13.78 8.96 18.85
C ALA A 138 12.47 8.17 19.07
N ILE A 139 11.37 8.87 19.37
CA ILE A 139 10.06 8.23 19.61
C ILE A 139 9.43 7.71 18.32
N ALA A 140 9.60 8.45 17.22
CA ALA A 140 8.99 8.15 15.92
C ALA A 140 9.25 6.72 15.39
N PRO A 141 10.50 6.20 15.32
CA PRO A 141 10.77 4.85 14.84
C PRO A 141 10.20 3.78 15.77
N GLY A 142 10.11 4.04 17.07
CA GLY A 142 9.44 3.15 18.03
C GLY A 142 7.95 3.00 17.74
N GLN A 143 7.27 4.11 17.43
CA GLN A 143 5.86 4.10 17.02
C GLN A 143 5.66 3.35 15.69
N ALA A 144 6.49 3.60 14.68
CA ALA A 144 6.41 2.89 13.41
C ALA A 144 6.69 1.39 13.56
N LEU A 145 7.68 1.00 14.37
CA LEU A 145 7.96 -0.41 14.64
C LEU A 145 6.76 -1.11 15.27
N LEU A 146 6.09 -0.47 16.24
CA LEU A 146 4.89 -1.03 16.87
C LEU A 146 3.78 -1.27 15.84
N TRP A 147 3.55 -0.32 14.93
CA TRP A 147 2.59 -0.48 13.85
C TRP A 147 2.93 -1.64 12.90
N LEU A 148 4.20 -1.77 12.53
CA LEU A 148 4.66 -2.87 11.67
C LEU A 148 4.49 -4.22 12.35
N LEU A 149 4.80 -4.33 13.65
CA LEU A 149 4.60 -5.55 14.43
C LEU A 149 3.11 -5.92 14.54
N LEU A 150 2.22 -4.93 14.69
CA LEU A 150 0.77 -5.17 14.68
C LEU A 150 0.29 -5.67 13.32
N LEU A 151 0.79 -5.12 12.21
CA LEU A 151 0.48 -5.61 10.87
C LEU A 151 0.92 -7.06 10.69
N GLU A 152 2.12 -7.40 11.15
CA GLU A 152 2.64 -8.76 11.10
C GLU A 152 1.80 -9.72 11.95
N ALA A 153 1.40 -9.31 13.16
CA ALA A 153 0.49 -10.07 14.03
C ALA A 153 -0.91 -10.27 13.41
N ASN A 154 -1.35 -9.36 12.54
CA ASN A 154 -2.59 -9.46 11.77
C ASN A 154 -2.44 -10.26 10.46
N GLY A 155 -1.29 -10.92 10.24
CA GLY A 155 -1.06 -11.76 9.06
C GLY A 155 -0.64 -10.98 7.81
N THR A 156 -0.19 -9.73 7.94
CA THR A 156 0.38 -8.95 6.85
C THR A 156 1.91 -8.92 6.99
N PRO A 157 2.65 -9.84 6.32
CA PRO A 157 4.10 -9.90 6.45
C PRO A 157 4.73 -8.65 5.81
N VAL A 158 5.65 -8.00 6.53
CA VAL A 158 6.37 -6.81 6.05
C VAL A 158 7.84 -7.15 5.91
N ALA A 159 8.35 -7.06 4.68
CA ALA A 159 9.78 -7.26 4.41
C ALA A 159 10.58 -5.98 4.67
N ASN A 160 11.88 -6.13 4.94
CA ASN A 160 12.84 -5.02 5.04
C ASN A 160 12.52 -3.97 6.12
N VAL A 161 11.94 -4.40 7.26
CA VAL A 161 11.58 -3.53 8.39
C VAL A 161 12.72 -2.58 8.78
N GLY A 162 13.96 -3.06 8.84
CA GLY A 162 15.12 -2.22 9.17
C GLY A 162 15.35 -1.08 8.16
N THR A 163 15.16 -1.33 6.86
CA THR A 163 15.31 -0.29 5.81
C THR A 163 14.17 0.72 5.89
N ILE A 164 12.94 0.25 6.16
CA ILE A 164 11.76 1.11 6.35
C ILE A 164 12.00 2.05 7.53
N LEU A 165 12.44 1.52 8.67
CA LEU A 165 12.73 2.32 9.86
C LEU A 165 13.87 3.31 9.61
N ALA A 166 14.93 2.91 8.90
CA ALA A 166 16.03 3.81 8.55
C ALA A 166 15.56 4.98 7.67
N LEU A 167 14.78 4.70 6.60
CA LEU A 167 14.22 5.73 5.73
C LEU A 167 13.28 6.67 6.49
N MET A 168 12.41 6.09 7.31
CA MET A 168 11.46 6.82 8.15
C MET A 168 12.18 7.73 9.16
N THR A 169 13.25 7.23 9.78
CA THR A 169 14.07 8.00 10.73
C THR A 169 14.76 9.15 10.00
N ALA A 170 15.38 8.89 8.85
CA ALA A 170 16.01 9.93 8.02
C ALA A 170 15.01 11.02 7.61
N LEU A 171 13.79 10.63 7.23
CA LEU A 171 12.76 11.60 6.90
C LEU A 171 12.27 12.37 8.14
N THR A 172 12.11 11.71 9.28
CA THR A 172 11.78 12.38 10.55
C THR A 172 12.82 13.42 10.92
N THR A 173 14.11 13.07 10.83
CA THR A 173 15.21 14.01 11.06
C THR A 173 15.16 15.19 10.08
N LEU A 174 14.87 14.94 8.81
CA LEU A 174 14.74 16.01 7.81
C LEU A 174 13.57 16.95 8.13
N VAL A 175 12.39 16.40 8.42
CA VAL A 175 11.18 17.19 8.73
C VAL A 175 11.39 18.00 10.01
N VAL A 176 11.98 17.39 11.05
CA VAL A 176 12.30 18.07 12.30
C VAL A 176 13.34 19.17 12.09
N ALA A 177 14.39 18.94 11.28
CA ALA A 177 15.38 19.97 10.96
C ALA A 177 14.76 21.15 10.21
N VAL A 178 13.83 20.89 9.26
CA VAL A 178 13.08 21.95 8.57
C VAL A 178 12.17 22.70 9.54
N ALA A 179 11.46 22.00 10.42
CA ALA A 179 10.60 22.60 11.43
C ALA A 179 11.38 23.54 12.35
N VAL A 180 12.52 23.08 12.88
CA VAL A 180 13.44 23.89 13.70
C VAL A 180 13.93 25.11 12.93
N GLY A 181 14.36 24.92 11.68
CA GLY A 181 14.83 26.01 10.82
C GLY A 181 13.76 27.06 10.54
N LEU A 182 12.52 26.64 10.26
CA LEU A 182 11.39 27.53 10.06
C LEU A 182 11.02 28.29 11.32
N ALA A 183 10.98 27.61 12.47
CA ALA A 183 10.67 28.25 13.75
C ALA A 183 11.74 29.28 14.14
N ALA A 184 13.02 29.02 13.85
CA ALA A 184 14.12 29.96 14.11
C ALA A 184 14.15 31.17 13.15
N LEU A 185 13.57 31.04 11.95
CA LEU A 185 13.54 32.09 10.92
C LEU A 185 12.22 32.88 10.88
N ALA A 186 11.17 32.39 11.56
CA ALA A 186 9.89 33.06 11.63
C ALA A 186 10.06 34.40 12.38
N PRO A 187 9.78 35.55 11.75
CA PRO A 187 9.74 36.83 12.45
C PRO A 187 8.50 36.88 13.36
N ASP A 188 8.67 37.52 14.53
CA ASP A 188 7.61 37.83 15.50
C ASP A 188 6.33 38.42 14.85
#